data_AF-A0AAP1QWP6-F1
#
_entry.id   AF-A0AAP1QWP6-F1
#
_cell.length_a   1.000
_cell.length_b   1.000
_cell.length_c   1.000
_cell.angle_alpha   90.00
_cell.angle_beta   90.00
_cell.angle_gamma   90.00
#
_symmetry.space_group_name_H-M   'P 1'
#
loop_
_entity.id
_entity.type
_entity.pdbx_description
1 polymer ?
#
loop_
_entity_poly.entity_id
_entity_poly.type
_entity_poly.pdbx_seq_one_letter_code
_entity_poly.pdbx_strand_id
1 'polypeptide(L)'
;MKKHNPSKTQFDIIVDARLFASDFAQPKRDFDFYRERSIDQIKCAISNISKASNGNELVIAIAQANAFIDSAYNLEFINLVEKVKWTEELSSAFHGSVLEA
;
A
#
# COMPACT_ATOMS: atom_id res chain seq x y z
N MET A 1 54.17 12.91 -18.53
CA MET A 1 53.66 11.56 -18.18
C MET A 1 52.18 11.51 -18.51
N LYS A 2 51.77 10.72 -19.52
CA LYS A 2 50.33 10.54 -19.83
C LYS A 2 49.73 9.68 -18.71
N LYS A 3 48.73 10.20 -17.98
CA LYS A 3 47.97 9.42 -17.00
C LYS A 3 47.26 8.30 -17.75
N HIS A 4 47.70 7.06 -17.53
CA HIS A 4 46.97 5.89 -17.99
C HIS A 4 45.69 5.84 -17.15
N ASN A 5 44.55 6.24 -17.71
CA ASN A 5 43.28 5.92 -17.06
C ASN A 5 43.19 4.40 -17.06
N PRO A 6 43.07 3.75 -15.88
CA PRO A 6 42.82 2.32 -15.85
C PRO A 6 41.53 2.07 -16.63
N SER A 7 41.57 1.13 -17.56
CA SER A 7 40.37 0.70 -18.29
C SER A 7 39.33 0.25 -17.26
N LYS A 8 38.12 0.80 -17.34
CA LYS A 8 37.01 0.42 -16.45
C LYS A 8 36.87 -1.09 -16.41
N THR A 9 36.83 -1.65 -15.21
CA THR A 9 36.59 -3.07 -15.01
C THR A 9 35.14 -3.40 -15.39
N GLN A 10 34.83 -4.68 -15.57
CA GLN A 10 33.45 -5.12 -15.79
C GLN A 10 32.52 -4.67 -14.65
N PHE A 11 33.01 -4.67 -13.41
CA PHE A 11 32.27 -4.16 -12.27
C PHE A 11 31.97 -2.66 -12.42
N ASP A 12 32.97 -1.84 -12.78
CA ASP A 12 32.79 -0.40 -13.00
C ASP A 12 31.75 -0.12 -14.11
N ILE A 13 31.78 -0.92 -15.19
CA ILE A 13 30.82 -0.81 -16.29
C ILE A 13 29.40 -1.11 -15.81
N ILE A 14 29.21 -2.15 -14.99
CA ILE A 14 27.89 -2.53 -14.44
C ILE A 14 27.37 -1.45 -13.50
N VAL A 15 28.23 -0.93 -12.62
CA VAL A 15 27.87 0.13 -11.67
C VAL A 15 27.46 1.40 -12.41
N ASP A 16 28.26 1.86 -13.38
CA ASP A 16 27.94 3.02 -14.20
C ASP A 16 26.64 2.81 -14.98
N ALA A 17 26.48 1.67 -15.65
CA ALA A 17 25.26 1.36 -16.40
C ALA A 17 24.03 1.39 -15.50
N ARG A 18 24.13 0.92 -14.24
CA ARG A 18 23.01 0.96 -13.31
C ARG A 18 22.74 2.37 -12.80
N LEU A 19 23.77 3.14 -12.43
CA LEU A 19 23.63 4.51 -11.91
C LEU A 19 22.95 5.46 -12.90
N PHE A 20 23.18 5.26 -14.21
CA PHE A 20 22.63 6.11 -15.26
C PHE A 20 21.43 5.48 -16.00
N ALA A 21 20.91 4.35 -15.51
CA ALA A 21 19.71 3.77 -16.08
C ALA A 21 18.50 4.69 -15.84
N SER A 22 17.58 4.78 -16.80
CA SER A 22 16.37 5.63 -16.69
C SER A 22 15.43 5.19 -15.56
N ASP A 23 15.52 3.92 -15.15
CA ASP A 23 14.79 3.33 -14.04
C ASP A 23 15.62 3.32 -12.74
N PHE A 24 16.81 3.92 -12.73
CA PHE A 24 17.65 3.96 -11.54
C PHE A 24 16.95 4.76 -10.43
N ALA A 25 16.83 4.12 -9.27
CA ALA A 25 16.09 4.63 -8.12
C ALA A 25 14.62 5.03 -8.40
N GLN A 26 14.09 4.72 -9.58
CA GLN A 26 12.67 4.88 -9.85
C GLN A 26 11.90 3.82 -9.07
N PRO A 27 10.79 4.17 -8.39
CA PRO A 27 9.88 3.18 -7.87
C PRO A 27 9.45 2.31 -9.05
N LYS A 28 9.71 1.00 -8.98
CA LYS A 28 9.35 0.04 -10.04
C LYS A 28 7.84 -0.08 -10.25
N ARG A 29 7.05 0.60 -9.41
CA ARG A 29 5.61 0.44 -9.22
C ARG A 29 4.99 1.82 -9.27
N ASP A 30 4.06 2.00 -10.19
CA ASP A 30 3.39 3.27 -10.47
C ASP A 30 2.26 3.54 -9.46
N PHE A 31 1.60 4.69 -9.63
CA PHE A 31 0.46 5.10 -8.83
C PHE A 31 -0.62 4.02 -8.78
N ASP A 32 -0.94 3.41 -9.93
CA ASP A 32 -2.00 2.40 -10.05
C ASP A 32 -1.70 1.17 -9.20
N PHE A 33 -0.45 0.70 -9.21
CA PHE A 33 -0.04 -0.40 -8.34
C PHE A 33 -0.31 -0.10 -6.85
N TYR A 34 0.09 1.07 -6.38
CA TYR A 34 -0.06 1.41 -4.95
C TYR A 34 -1.52 1.65 -4.58
N ARG A 35 -2.31 2.20 -5.51
CA ARG A 35 -3.76 2.35 -5.35
C ARG A 35 -4.45 1.00 -5.24
N GLU A 36 -4.19 0.07 -6.16
CA GLU A 36 -4.75 -1.29 -6.11
C GLU A 36 -4.39 -1.98 -4.80
N ARG A 37 -3.12 -1.91 -4.39
CA ARG A 37 -2.67 -2.52 -3.15
C ARG A 37 -3.36 -1.93 -1.92
N SER A 38 -3.59 -0.62 -1.90
CA SER A 38 -4.31 0.06 -0.82
C SER A 38 -5.76 -0.38 -0.77
N ILE A 39 -6.42 -0.51 -1.92
CA ILE A 39 -7.80 -1.00 -2.01
C ILE A 39 -7.91 -2.45 -1.50
N ASP A 40 -6.96 -3.32 -1.85
CA ASP A 40 -6.93 -4.69 -1.36
C ASP A 40 -6.77 -4.77 0.16
N GLN A 41 -5.95 -3.89 0.75
CA GLN A 41 -5.79 -3.80 2.21
C GLN A 41 -7.08 -3.36 2.90
N ILE A 42 -7.79 -2.36 2.35
CA ILE A 42 -9.08 -1.92 2.86
C ILE A 42 -10.10 -3.08 2.82
N LYS A 43 -10.24 -3.74 1.66
CA LYS A 43 -11.16 -4.89 1.49
C LYS A 43 -10.85 -6.02 2.46
N CYS A 44 -9.57 -6.36 2.61
CA CYS A 44 -9.13 -7.43 3.51
C CYS A 44 -9.47 -7.09 4.96
N ALA A 45 -9.16 -5.87 5.42
CA ALA A 45 -9.45 -5.44 6.78
C ALA A 45 -10.96 -5.40 7.07
N ILE A 46 -11.78 -4.89 6.13
CA ILE A 46 -13.25 -4.91 6.27
C ILE A 46 -13.76 -6.36 6.32
N SER A 47 -13.26 -7.27 5.49
CA SER A 47 -13.65 -8.68 5.56
C SER A 47 -13.26 -9.35 6.88
N ASN A 48 -12.25 -8.87 7.58
CA ASN A 48 -11.85 -9.44 8.87
C ASN A 48 -12.82 -9.05 10.00
N ILE A 49 -13.59 -7.97 9.85
CA ILE A 49 -14.63 -7.56 10.81
C ILE A 49 -15.70 -8.66 10.94
N SER A 50 -16.20 -9.19 9.83
CA SER A 50 -17.20 -10.27 9.84
C SER A 50 -16.64 -11.64 10.21
N LYS A 51 -15.32 -11.80 10.26
CA LYS A 51 -14.63 -13.04 10.64
C LYS A 51 -14.12 -13.01 12.08
N ALA A 52 -14.23 -11.89 12.77
CA ALA A 52 -13.76 -11.75 14.13
C ALA A 52 -14.52 -12.70 15.06
N SER A 53 -13.79 -13.51 15.81
CA SER A 53 -14.34 -14.52 16.73
C SER A 53 -14.56 -13.99 18.15
N ASN A 54 -14.03 -12.79 18.44
CA ASN A 54 -14.11 -12.15 19.75
C ASN A 54 -13.96 -10.63 19.63
N GLY A 55 -14.30 -9.92 20.70
CA GLY A 55 -14.28 -8.45 20.74
C GLY A 55 -12.90 -7.83 20.47
N ASN A 56 -11.80 -8.47 20.86
CA ASN A 56 -10.45 -7.93 20.60
C ASN A 56 -10.11 -8.00 19.11
N GLU A 57 -10.39 -9.12 18.45
CA GLU A 57 -10.23 -9.27 17.00
C GLU A 57 -11.08 -8.26 16.24
N LEU A 58 -12.31 -8.04 16.69
CA LEU A 58 -13.22 -7.07 16.09
C LEU A 58 -12.63 -5.64 16.17
N VAL A 59 -12.17 -5.23 17.35
CA VAL A 59 -11.54 -3.91 17.55
C VAL A 59 -10.29 -3.74 16.68
N ILE A 60 -9.44 -4.78 16.58
CA ILE A 60 -8.25 -4.75 15.72
C ILE A 60 -8.63 -4.60 14.25
N ALA A 61 -9.61 -5.37 13.77
CA ALA A 61 -10.07 -5.30 12.39
C ALA A 61 -10.64 -3.91 12.04
N ILE A 62 -11.44 -3.33 12.93
CA ILE A 62 -11.98 -1.97 12.77
C ILE A 62 -10.86 -0.93 12.74
N ALA A 63 -9.90 -1.01 13.66
CA ALA A 63 -8.78 -0.07 13.72
C ALA A 63 -7.91 -0.15 12.45
N GLN A 64 -7.64 -1.36 11.96
CA GLN A 64 -6.89 -1.58 10.72
C GLN A 64 -7.63 -1.03 9.50
N ALA A 65 -8.93 -1.30 9.38
CA ALA A 65 -9.74 -0.81 8.27
C ALA A 65 -9.75 0.72 8.21
N ASN A 66 -9.95 1.40 9.35
CA ASN A 66 -9.88 2.86 9.42
C ASN A 66 -8.49 3.39 9.05
N ALA A 67 -7.43 2.78 9.58
CA ALA A 67 -6.06 3.20 9.27
C ALA A 67 -5.72 3.07 7.77
N PHE A 68 -6.18 1.99 7.12
CA PHE A 68 -5.98 1.82 5.67
C PHE A 68 -6.79 2.81 4.85
N ILE A 69 -8.05 3.09 5.22
CA ILE A 69 -8.87 4.10 4.54
C ILE A 69 -8.23 5.48 4.65
N ASP A 70 -7.81 5.89 5.84
CA ASP A 70 -7.18 7.19 6.06
C ASP A 70 -5.83 7.30 5.34
N SER A 71 -5.01 6.25 5.39
CA SER A 71 -3.73 6.21 4.66
C SER A 71 -3.94 6.35 3.16
N ALA A 72 -4.88 5.58 2.59
CA ALA A 72 -5.19 5.64 1.15
C ALA A 72 -5.67 7.03 0.72
N TYR A 73 -6.46 7.71 1.55
CA TYR A 73 -6.92 9.07 1.28
C TYR A 73 -5.78 10.09 1.40
N ASN A 74 -4.97 10.02 2.45
CA ASN A 74 -3.88 10.97 2.69
C ASN A 74 -2.75 10.84 1.66
N LEU A 75 -2.58 9.66 1.07
CA LEU A 75 -1.65 9.40 -0.04
C LEU A 75 -2.29 9.63 -1.42
N GLU A 76 -3.51 10.16 -1.46
CA GLU A 76 -4.26 10.48 -2.68
C GLU A 76 -4.52 9.28 -3.61
N PHE A 77 -4.45 8.06 -3.08
CA PHE A 77 -4.81 6.85 -3.82
C PHE A 77 -6.32 6.72 -4.01
N ILE A 78 -7.09 7.31 -3.09
CA ILE A 78 -8.55 7.42 -3.19
C ILE A 78 -8.97 8.87 -2.96
N ASN A 79 -10.09 9.26 -3.57
CA ASN A 79 -10.67 10.59 -3.35
C ASN A 79 -11.65 10.60 -2.16
N LEU A 80 -12.21 11.77 -1.84
CA LEU A 80 -13.14 11.94 -0.73
C LEU A 80 -14.42 11.10 -0.87
N VAL A 81 -14.95 10.97 -2.09
CA VAL A 81 -16.17 10.18 -2.35
C VAL A 81 -15.90 8.70 -2.07
N GLU A 82 -14.75 8.20 -2.52
CA GLU A 82 -14.30 6.83 -2.23
C GLU A 82 -14.05 6.62 -0.73
N LYS A 83 -13.46 7.60 -0.04
CA LYS A 83 -13.28 7.55 1.42
C LYS A 83 -14.62 7.34 2.13
N VAL A 84 -15.62 8.18 1.81
CA VAL A 84 -16.97 8.08 2.40
C VAL A 84 -17.56 6.70 2.14
N LYS A 85 -17.49 6.22 0.90
CA LYS A 85 -17.99 4.88 0.54
C LYS A 85 -17.33 3.77 1.37
N TRP A 86 -16.01 3.79 1.53
CA TRP A 86 -15.31 2.78 2.33
C TRP A 86 -15.67 2.87 3.82
N THR A 87 -15.89 4.07 4.36
CA THR A 87 -16.38 4.25 5.73
C THR A 87 -17.80 3.69 5.91
N GLU A 88 -18.67 3.85 4.92
CA GLU A 88 -20.02 3.24 4.93
C GLU A 88 -19.94 1.70 4.89
N GLU A 89 -19.08 1.14 4.04
CA GLU A 89 -18.86 -0.32 3.98
C GLU A 89 -18.32 -0.88 5.30
N LEU A 90 -17.38 -0.17 5.94
CA LEU A 90 -16.87 -0.52 7.27
C LEU A 90 -18.01 -0.50 8.30
N SER A 91 -18.83 0.56 8.31
CA SER A 91 -19.96 0.69 9.24
C SER A 91 -20.97 -0.44 9.06
N SER A 92 -21.28 -0.81 7.81
CA SER A 92 -22.17 -1.92 7.49
C SER A 92 -21.60 -3.26 8.00
N ALA A 93 -20.32 -3.53 7.76
CA ALA A 93 -19.66 -4.74 8.24
C ALA A 93 -19.66 -4.83 9.78
N PHE A 94 -19.41 -3.72 10.47
CA PHE A 94 -19.49 -3.66 11.93
C PHE A 94 -20.90 -3.97 12.44
N HIS A 95 -21.93 -3.32 11.89
CA HIS A 95 -23.32 -3.59 12.29
C HIS A 95 -23.70 -5.06 12.05
N GLY A 96 -23.31 -5.63 10.91
CA GLY A 96 -23.50 -7.06 10.62
C GLY A 96 -22.85 -7.96 11.68
N SER A 97 -21.59 -7.67 12.04
CA SER A 97 -20.86 -8.46 13.05
C SER A 97 -21.47 -8.42 14.46
N VAL A 98 -22.19 -7.35 14.81
CA VAL A 98 -22.86 -7.23 16.12
C VAL A 98 -24.23 -7.91 16.12
N LEU A 99 -24.93 -7.95 14.98
CA LEU A 99 -26.25 -8.58 14.85
C LEU A 99 -26.17 -10.11 14.69
N GLU A 100 -25.06 -10.63 14.17
CA GLU A 100 -24.83 -12.06 13.96
C GLU A 100 -24.09 -12.76 15.12
N ALA A 101 -23.63 -12.01 16.14
CA ALA A 101 -22.93 -12.50 17.33
C ALA A 101 -23.89 -12.83 18.48
#